data_AF-A0A3D0I3R2-F1
#
_entry.id   AF-A0A3D0I3R2-F1
#
_cell.length_a   1.000
_cell.length_b   1.000
_cell.length_c   1.000
_cell.angle_alpha   90.00
_cell.angle_beta   90.00
_cell.angle_gamma   90.00
#
_symmetry.space_group_name_H-M   'P 1'
#
loop_
_entity.id
_entity.type
_entity.pdbx_description
1 polymer ?
#
loop_
_entity_poly.entity_id
_entity_poly.type
_entity_poly.pdbx_seq_one_letter_code
_entity_poly.pdbx_strand_id
1 'polypeptide(L)'
;MQVHGSLVEILGVGVLLLGASGIGKSECALELVSRGHRLIADDIVCVVRTQDDLLLGHAPALIRHFMEIRGIGLLYIPDLFGAEAVREESGIDLICRLERWREDASYERVGLERPTEEILGLARPALLLPVRPAGNMATLVEVAARDSQLRRAGPSAARRLDERFHDAARRKADAAPGGTPQPPAGRS
;
A
#
# COMPACT_ATOMS: atom_id res chain seq x y z
N MET A 1 -6.78 -3.16 -20.63
CA MET A 1 -5.46 -2.48 -20.59
C MET A 1 -4.42 -3.48 -20.10
N GLN A 2 -3.16 -3.37 -20.52
CA GLN A 2 -2.06 -4.18 -19.97
C GLN A 2 -1.08 -3.26 -19.25
N VAL A 3 -0.60 -3.68 -18.08
CA VAL A 3 0.41 -2.96 -17.30
C VAL A 3 1.55 -3.90 -16.95
N HIS A 4 2.78 -3.38 -16.98
CA HIS A 4 3.94 -4.14 -16.54
C HIS A 4 4.09 -4.04 -15.01
N GLY A 5 4.03 -5.17 -14.33
CA GLY A 5 3.93 -5.22 -12.87
C GLY A 5 3.58 -6.61 -12.36
N SER A 6 3.40 -6.71 -11.06
CA SER A 6 2.97 -7.94 -10.39
C SER A 6 1.69 -7.65 -9.61
N LEU A 7 0.70 -8.53 -9.67
CA LEU A 7 -0.53 -8.43 -8.90
C LEU A 7 -0.58 -9.57 -7.89
N VAL A 8 -0.71 -9.22 -6.62
CA VAL A 8 -0.78 -10.15 -5.50
C VAL A 8 -1.98 -9.82 -4.62
N GLU A 9 -2.60 -10.83 -4.04
CA GLU A 9 -3.69 -10.66 -3.08
C GLU A 9 -3.17 -10.96 -1.68
N ILE A 10 -3.23 -9.93 -0.82
CA ILE A 10 -2.71 -9.94 0.55
C ILE A 10 -3.88 -9.73 1.49
N LEU A 11 -4.25 -10.77 2.26
CA LEU A 11 -5.37 -10.71 3.22
C LEU A 11 -6.70 -10.22 2.59
N GLY A 12 -6.93 -10.56 1.32
CA GLY A 12 -8.12 -10.15 0.54
C GLY A 12 -8.03 -8.74 -0.07
N VAL A 13 -6.86 -8.10 -0.01
CA VAL A 13 -6.58 -6.82 -0.68
C VAL A 13 -5.71 -7.09 -1.89
N GLY A 14 -6.19 -6.76 -3.08
CA GLY A 14 -5.39 -6.87 -4.29
C GLY A 14 -4.43 -5.69 -4.45
N VAL A 15 -3.14 -5.98 -4.48
CA VAL A 15 -2.06 -5.00 -4.54
C VAL A 15 -1.32 -5.10 -5.86
N LEU A 16 -1.39 -4.03 -6.65
CA LEU A 16 -0.64 -3.91 -7.90
C LEU A 16 0.74 -3.31 -7.62
N LEU A 17 1.78 -4.11 -7.79
CA LEU A 17 3.18 -3.71 -7.70
C LEU A 17 3.65 -3.16 -9.05
N LEU A 18 4.06 -1.90 -9.05
CA LEU A 18 4.61 -1.20 -10.22
C LEU A 18 6.03 -0.72 -9.92
N GLY A 19 6.83 -0.49 -10.95
CA GLY A 19 8.20 0.00 -10.79
C GLY A 19 9.09 -0.43 -11.94
N ALA A 20 10.30 0.14 -11.99
CA ALA A 20 11.27 -0.14 -13.04
C ALA A 20 11.60 -1.64 -13.17
N SER A 21 12.07 -2.06 -14.34
CA SER A 21 12.56 -3.43 -14.51
C SER A 21 13.77 -3.68 -13.60
N GLY A 22 13.82 -4.87 -12.98
CA GLY A 22 14.89 -5.23 -12.04
C GLY A 22 14.84 -4.51 -10.68
N ILE A 23 13.73 -3.85 -10.33
CA ILE A 23 13.58 -3.20 -9.01
C ILE A 23 13.24 -4.19 -7.87
N GLY A 24 12.88 -5.43 -8.19
CA GLY A 24 12.50 -6.45 -7.20
C GLY A 24 11.01 -6.78 -7.14
N LYS A 25 10.22 -6.56 -8.21
CA LYS A 25 8.76 -6.80 -8.20
C LYS A 25 8.44 -8.29 -8.02
N SER A 26 9.00 -9.13 -8.88
CA SER A 26 8.79 -10.58 -8.87
C SER A 26 9.36 -11.22 -7.60
N GLU A 27 10.51 -10.75 -7.11
CA GLU A 27 11.10 -11.20 -5.85
C GLU A 27 10.23 -10.84 -4.63
N CYS A 28 9.66 -9.62 -4.62
CA CYS A 28 8.72 -9.19 -3.59
C CYS A 28 7.42 -10.03 -3.65
N ALA A 29 6.89 -10.27 -4.86
CA ALA A 29 5.70 -11.09 -5.05
C ALA A 29 5.93 -12.55 -4.60
N LEU A 30 7.08 -13.14 -4.93
CA LEU A 30 7.46 -14.48 -4.49
C LEU A 30 7.59 -14.57 -2.96
N GLU A 31 8.20 -13.57 -2.33
CA GLU A 31 8.31 -13.52 -0.87
C GLU A 31 6.94 -13.36 -0.19
N LEU A 32 6.01 -12.64 -0.81
CA LEU A 32 4.63 -12.58 -0.31
C LEU A 32 3.91 -13.93 -0.45
N VAL A 33 4.11 -14.62 -1.58
CA VAL A 33 3.56 -15.97 -1.79
C VAL A 33 4.09 -16.96 -0.76
N SER A 34 5.40 -16.93 -0.46
CA SER A 34 5.99 -17.81 0.55
C SER A 34 5.48 -17.54 1.98
N ARG A 35 4.86 -16.37 2.21
CA ARG A 35 4.16 -16.01 3.46
C ARG A 35 2.67 -16.36 3.46
N GLY A 36 2.17 -17.04 2.43
CA GLY A 36 0.79 -17.51 2.31
C GLY A 36 -0.16 -16.53 1.59
N HIS A 37 0.38 -15.49 0.94
CA HIS A 37 -0.41 -14.63 0.05
C HIS A 37 -0.52 -15.24 -1.34
N ARG A 38 -1.35 -14.66 -2.21
CA ARG A 38 -1.71 -15.29 -3.48
C ARG A 38 -1.18 -14.49 -4.66
N LEU A 39 -0.56 -15.15 -5.62
CA LEU A 39 -0.17 -14.56 -6.90
C LEU A 39 -1.34 -14.57 -7.87
N ILE A 40 -1.58 -13.45 -8.54
CA ILE A 40 -2.59 -13.33 -9.60
C ILE A 40 -1.90 -13.19 -10.96
N ALA A 41 -0.85 -12.36 -11.02
CA ALA A 41 -0.07 -12.14 -12.23
C ALA A 41 1.33 -11.65 -11.90
N ASP A 42 2.31 -12.02 -12.72
CA ASP A 42 3.65 -11.47 -12.72
C ASP A 42 4.03 -11.00 -14.13
N ASP A 43 4.92 -10.02 -14.22
CA ASP A 43 5.37 -9.33 -15.44
C ASP A 43 4.27 -8.53 -16.18
N ILE A 44 3.18 -9.16 -16.61
CA ILE A 44 2.07 -8.54 -17.34
C ILE A 44 0.76 -8.76 -16.59
N VAL A 45 0.11 -7.66 -16.22
CA VAL A 45 -1.23 -7.67 -15.62
C VAL A 45 -2.24 -7.11 -16.63
N CYS A 46 -3.19 -7.96 -17.01
CA CYS A 46 -4.37 -7.55 -17.78
C CYS A 46 -5.38 -6.92 -16.83
N VAL A 47 -5.68 -5.64 -17.03
CA VAL A 47 -6.64 -4.89 -16.22
C VAL A 47 -7.90 -4.59 -17.02
N VAL A 48 -9.05 -4.87 -16.42
CA VAL A 48 -10.39 -4.58 -16.96
C VAL A 48 -11.20 -3.81 -15.93
N ARG A 49 -12.11 -2.95 -16.42
CA ARG A 49 -13.13 -2.29 -15.61
C ARG A 49 -14.43 -3.07 -15.77
N THR A 50 -15.05 -3.45 -14.67
CA THR A 50 -16.36 -4.14 -14.67
C THR A 50 -17.50 -3.13 -14.79
N GLN A 51 -18.73 -3.63 -14.96
CA GLN A 51 -19.93 -2.79 -14.98
C GLN A 51 -20.21 -2.12 -13.62
N ASP A 52 -19.77 -2.74 -12.52
CA ASP A 52 -19.90 -2.22 -11.15
C ASP A 52 -18.75 -1.29 -10.73
N ASP A 53 -18.02 -0.73 -11.69
CA ASP A 53 -16.88 0.16 -11.45
C ASP A 53 -15.78 -0.42 -10.54
N LEU A 54 -15.55 -1.73 -10.69
CA LEU A 54 -14.41 -2.42 -10.10
C LEU A 54 -13.29 -2.55 -11.13
N LEU A 55 -12.04 -2.53 -10.65
CA LEU A 55 -10.88 -2.87 -11.44
C LEU A 55 -10.49 -4.30 -11.11
N LEU A 56 -10.55 -5.19 -12.09
CA LEU A 56 -10.07 -6.56 -11.97
C LEU A 56 -8.77 -6.71 -12.74
N GLY A 57 -7.79 -7.36 -12.11
CA GLY A 57 -6.54 -7.75 -12.73
C GLY A 57 -6.41 -9.26 -12.81
N HIS A 58 -5.82 -9.75 -13.90
CA HIS A 58 -5.50 -11.17 -14.12
C HIS A 58 -4.26 -11.31 -15.00
N ALA A 59 -3.66 -12.51 -15.01
CA ALA A 59 -2.58 -12.84 -15.94
C ALA A 59 -3.12 -13.23 -17.32
N PRO A 60 -2.39 -12.95 -18.42
CA PRO A 60 -2.65 -13.58 -19.71
C PRO A 60 -2.61 -15.11 -19.57
N ALA A 61 -3.52 -15.82 -20.25
CA ALA A 61 -3.68 -17.27 -20.09
C ALA A 61 -2.39 -18.07 -20.32
N LEU A 62 -1.53 -17.62 -21.25
CA LEU A 62 -0.28 -18.29 -21.60
C LEU A 62 0.77 -18.28 -20.48
N ILE A 63 0.85 -17.19 -19.71
CA ILE A 63 1.87 -17.00 -18.65
C ILE A 63 1.27 -17.05 -17.23
N ARG A 64 0.01 -17.47 -17.14
CA ARG A 64 -0.74 -17.59 -15.89
C ARG A 64 0.00 -18.51 -14.91
N HIS A 65 0.15 -18.05 -13.66
CA HIS A 65 0.81 -18.77 -12.56
C HIS A 65 2.31 -19.04 -12.76
N PHE A 66 2.90 -18.57 -13.85
CA PHE A 66 4.34 -18.59 -14.06
C PHE A 66 5.00 -17.33 -13.51
N MET A 67 6.24 -17.46 -13.07
CA MET A 67 7.07 -16.36 -12.60
C MET A 67 8.52 -16.60 -13.02
N GLU A 68 9.21 -15.59 -13.56
CA GLU A 68 10.64 -15.65 -13.83
C GLU A 68 11.40 -15.06 -12.65
N ILE A 69 12.36 -15.82 -12.12
CA ILE A 69 13.26 -15.35 -11.07
C ILE A 69 14.68 -15.44 -11.58
N ARG A 70 15.34 -14.28 -11.62
CA ARG A 70 16.73 -14.19 -12.09
C ARG A 70 17.65 -15.06 -11.24
N GLY A 71 18.48 -15.85 -11.93
CA GLY A 71 19.39 -16.80 -11.28
C GLY A 71 18.76 -18.15 -10.90
N ILE A 72 17.44 -18.29 -11.00
CA ILE A 72 16.73 -19.56 -10.79
C ILE A 72 16.09 -20.03 -12.10
N GLY A 73 15.38 -19.16 -12.81
CA GLY A 73 14.68 -19.46 -14.06
C GLY A 73 13.17 -19.30 -13.94
N LEU A 74 12.45 -19.97 -14.84
CA LEU A 74 10.99 -19.95 -14.89
C LEU A 74 10.41 -20.94 -13.89
N LEU A 75 9.51 -20.46 -13.03
CA LEU A 75 8.85 -21.22 -11.98
C LEU A 75 7.35 -21.32 -12.27
N TYR A 76 6.76 -22.48 -11.99
CA TYR A 76 5.31 -22.63 -11.90
C TYR A 76 4.92 -22.62 -10.42
N ILE A 77 4.25 -21.56 -9.98
CA ILE A 77 4.01 -21.29 -8.55
C ILE A 77 3.18 -22.38 -7.85
N PRO A 78 2.12 -22.96 -8.46
CA PRO A 78 1.33 -24.01 -7.82
C PRO A 78 2.12 -25.28 -7.46
N ASP A 79 3.12 -25.64 -8.26
CA ASP A 79 3.95 -26.83 -7.98
C ASP A 79 4.83 -26.66 -6.74
N LEU A 80 5.16 -25.41 -6.40
CA LEU A 80 6.05 -25.07 -5.29
C LEU A 80 5.31 -24.72 -4.01
N PHE A 81 4.16 -24.05 -4.11
CA PHE A 81 3.46 -23.44 -2.98
C PHE A 81 1.99 -23.89 -2.85
N GLY A 82 1.53 -24.82 -3.69
CA GLY A 82 0.15 -25.31 -3.67
C GLY A 82 -0.80 -24.49 -4.53
N ALA A 83 -1.94 -25.10 -4.88
CA ALA A 83 -2.96 -24.45 -5.73
C ALA A 83 -3.60 -23.22 -5.05
N GLU A 84 -3.57 -23.16 -3.72
CA GLU A 84 -4.05 -22.04 -2.92
C GLU A 84 -3.18 -20.79 -3.01
N ALA A 85 -1.91 -20.93 -3.42
CA ALA A 85 -0.95 -19.85 -3.58
C ALA A 85 -1.22 -18.96 -4.79
N VAL A 86 -2.21 -19.31 -5.62
CA VAL A 86 -2.59 -18.55 -6.81
C VAL A 86 -4.09 -18.25 -6.87
N ARG A 87 -4.44 -17.22 -7.65
CA ARG A 87 -5.82 -16.88 -8.03
C ARG A 87 -5.85 -16.46 -9.49
N GLU A 88 -7.00 -16.70 -10.13
CA GLU A 88 -7.16 -16.37 -11.54
C GLU A 88 -7.33 -14.88 -11.79
N GLU A 89 -7.93 -14.19 -10.83
CA GLU A 89 -8.15 -12.75 -10.86
C GLU A 89 -8.26 -12.20 -9.43
N SER A 90 -8.08 -10.88 -9.30
CA SER A 90 -8.34 -10.14 -8.07
C SER A 90 -8.77 -8.73 -8.41
N GLY A 91 -9.52 -8.10 -7.51
CA GLY A 91 -9.66 -6.64 -7.50
C GLY A 91 -8.30 -5.95 -7.41
N ILE A 92 -8.18 -4.73 -7.91
CA ILE A 92 -7.03 -3.85 -7.66
C ILE A 92 -7.48 -2.79 -6.65
N ASP A 93 -7.04 -2.96 -5.41
CA ASP A 93 -7.47 -2.15 -4.26
C ASP A 93 -6.43 -1.10 -3.85
N LEU A 94 -5.16 -1.38 -4.14
CA LEU A 94 -4.01 -0.57 -3.77
C LEU A 94 -2.94 -0.68 -4.85
N ILE A 95 -2.31 0.45 -5.17
CA ILE A 95 -1.14 0.51 -6.06
C ILE A 95 0.09 0.79 -5.20
N CYS A 96 1.14 -0.02 -5.36
CA CYS A 96 2.43 0.18 -4.70
C CYS A 96 3.50 0.36 -5.78
N ARG A 97 4.01 1.59 -5.92
CA ARG A 97 5.14 1.91 -6.79
C ARG A 97 6.44 1.72 -6.05
N LEU A 98 7.27 0.82 -6.55
CA LEU A 98 8.61 0.56 -6.06
C LEU A 98 9.60 1.48 -6.78
N GLU A 99 10.35 2.27 -6.02
CA GLU A 99 11.39 3.14 -6.55
C GLU A 99 12.70 2.92 -5.79
N ARG A 100 13.84 3.07 -6.47
CA ARG A 100 15.12 3.04 -5.78
C ARG A 100 15.17 4.16 -4.75
N TRP A 101 15.61 3.85 -3.55
CA TRP A 101 15.79 4.87 -2.53
C TRP A 101 16.77 5.95 -3.01
N ARG A 102 16.40 7.21 -2.86
CA ARG A 102 17.27 8.36 -3.09
C ARG A 102 17.23 9.30 -1.88
N GLU A 103 18.35 9.92 -1.57
CA GLU A 103 18.45 10.90 -0.47
C GLU A 103 17.61 12.15 -0.72
N ASP A 104 17.43 12.52 -1.99
CA ASP A 104 16.73 13.73 -2.43
C ASP A 104 15.23 13.55 -2.67
N ALA A 105 14.71 12.31 -2.57
CA ALA A 105 13.29 12.04 -2.77
C ALA A 105 12.47 12.36 -1.51
N SER A 106 11.40 13.17 -1.67
CA SER A 106 10.45 13.43 -0.58
C SER A 106 9.48 12.25 -0.44
N TYR A 107 9.74 11.37 0.52
CA TYR A 107 8.79 10.33 0.90
C TYR A 107 7.76 10.88 1.89
N GLU A 108 6.48 10.54 1.70
CA GLU A 108 5.41 10.99 2.58
C GLU A 108 5.54 10.36 3.98
N ARG A 109 5.62 11.20 5.02
CA ARG A 109 5.97 10.77 6.39
C ARG A 109 4.78 10.68 7.34
N VAL A 110 3.70 11.41 7.06
CA VAL A 110 2.57 11.56 7.99
C VAL A 110 1.38 10.70 7.57
N GLY A 111 1.18 10.46 6.26
CA GLY A 111 0.13 9.58 5.73
C GLY A 111 -1.30 10.05 6.07
N LEU A 112 -1.49 11.36 6.16
CA LEU A 112 -2.80 11.99 6.43
C LEU A 112 -3.73 11.80 5.23
N GLU A 113 -3.24 12.15 4.05
CA GLU A 113 -3.87 11.85 2.77
C GLU A 113 -3.09 10.73 2.07
N ARG A 114 -3.77 9.98 1.20
CA ARG A 114 -3.13 8.99 0.35
C ARG A 114 -3.27 9.47 -1.08
N PRO A 115 -2.17 9.64 -1.82
CA PRO A 115 -2.28 9.95 -3.24
C PRO A 115 -3.06 8.83 -3.93
N THR A 116 -3.71 9.18 -5.04
CA THR A 116 -4.43 8.21 -5.85
C THR A 116 -3.85 8.20 -7.25
N GLU A 117 -3.96 7.05 -7.89
CA GLU A 117 -3.65 6.89 -9.30
C GLU A 117 -4.87 6.33 -10.01
N GLU A 118 -5.11 6.82 -11.22
CA GLU A 118 -6.24 6.41 -12.03
C GLU A 118 -5.85 5.28 -12.98
N ILE A 119 -6.63 4.21 -12.99
CA ILE A 119 -6.56 3.15 -13.98
C ILE A 119 -7.95 2.99 -14.58
N LEU A 120 -8.07 3.09 -15.91
CA LEU A 120 -9.34 2.97 -16.64
C LEU A 120 -10.47 3.89 -16.09
N GLY A 121 -10.14 5.11 -15.66
CA GLY A 121 -11.12 6.05 -15.11
C GLY A 121 -11.49 5.82 -13.65
N LEU A 122 -10.81 4.90 -12.95
CA LEU A 122 -11.07 4.59 -11.54
C LEU A 122 -9.84 4.88 -10.68
N ALA A 123 -10.00 5.77 -9.71
CA ALA A 123 -8.95 6.12 -8.75
C ALA A 123 -8.72 5.00 -7.73
N ARG A 124 -7.46 4.65 -7.50
CA ARG A 124 -7.02 3.75 -6.45
C ARG A 124 -5.95 4.41 -5.59
N PRO A 125 -5.97 4.19 -4.25
CA PRO A 125 -4.89 4.62 -3.39
C PRO A 125 -3.55 4.11 -3.92
N ALA A 126 -2.55 4.99 -3.93
CA ALA A 126 -1.22 4.71 -4.40
C ALA A 126 -0.20 5.00 -3.30
N LEU A 127 0.86 4.20 -3.25
CA LEU A 127 2.00 4.39 -2.35
C LEU A 127 3.30 4.32 -3.14
N LEU A 128 4.19 5.26 -2.88
CA LEU A 128 5.57 5.20 -3.34
C LEU A 128 6.44 4.58 -2.24
N LEU A 129 6.91 3.36 -2.48
CA LEU A 129 7.71 2.59 -1.53
C LEU A 129 9.19 2.59 -1.95
N PRO A 130 10.10 3.12 -1.11
CA PRO A 130 11.53 3.11 -1.40
C PRO A 130 12.13 1.72 -1.21
N VAL A 131 12.77 1.21 -2.26
CA VAL A 131 13.58 -0.01 -2.21
C VAL A 131 14.97 0.32 -1.70
N ARG A 132 15.30 -0.28 -0.55
CA ARG A 132 16.64 -0.21 0.06
C ARG A 132 17.30 -1.60 -0.03
N PRO A 133 18.63 -1.70 -0.25
CA PRO A 133 19.32 -2.99 -0.38
C PRO A 133 19.13 -3.95 0.80
N ALA A 134 18.93 -3.44 2.02
CA ALA A 134 18.67 -4.24 3.23
C ALA A 134 17.20 -4.19 3.69
N GLY A 135 16.31 -3.57 2.90
CA GLY A 135 14.90 -3.44 3.23
C GLY A 135 14.10 -4.66 2.81
N ASN A 136 13.16 -5.09 3.65
CA ASN A 136 12.23 -6.15 3.29
C ASN A 136 10.98 -5.55 2.62
N MET A 137 10.92 -5.65 1.29
CA MET A 137 9.83 -5.05 0.52
C MET A 137 8.50 -5.74 0.76
N ALA A 138 8.49 -7.08 0.87
CA ALA A 138 7.28 -7.83 1.17
C ALA A 138 6.64 -7.37 2.48
N THR A 139 7.43 -7.10 3.52
CA THR A 139 6.92 -6.56 4.80
C THR A 139 6.28 -5.19 4.63
N LEU A 140 6.91 -4.26 3.88
CA LEU A 140 6.34 -2.94 3.64
C LEU A 140 5.02 -3.02 2.85
N VAL A 141 4.98 -3.86 1.82
CA VAL A 141 3.78 -4.08 1.01
C VAL A 141 2.66 -4.73 1.84
N GLU A 142 2.99 -5.70 2.70
CA GLU A 142 2.02 -6.35 3.59
C GLU A 142 1.43 -5.36 4.61
N VAL A 143 2.26 -4.50 5.21
CA VAL A 143 1.80 -3.43 6.10
C VAL A 143 0.93 -2.43 5.34
N ALA A 144 1.28 -2.09 4.11
CA ALA A 144 0.48 -1.21 3.27
C ALA A 144 -0.91 -1.79 2.97
N ALA A 145 -0.99 -3.09 2.68
CA ALA A 145 -2.26 -3.79 2.47
C ALA A 145 -3.12 -3.77 3.75
N ARG A 146 -2.54 -4.07 4.91
CA ARG A 146 -3.23 -4.00 6.22
C ARG A 146 -3.75 -2.60 6.53
N ASP A 147 -2.94 -1.56 6.30
CA ASP A 147 -3.40 -0.17 6.53
C ASP A 147 -4.51 0.22 5.54
N SER A 148 -4.44 -0.22 4.28
CA SER A 148 -5.52 -0.02 3.30
C SER A 148 -6.83 -0.67 3.76
N GLN A 149 -6.76 -1.91 4.25
CA GLN A 149 -7.91 -2.63 4.83
C GLN A 149 -8.49 -1.90 6.05
N LEU A 150 -7.64 -1.46 6.99
CA LEU A 150 -8.06 -0.72 8.18
C LEU A 150 -8.75 0.61 7.83
N ARG A 151 -8.21 1.35 6.86
CA ARG A 151 -8.80 2.63 6.41
C ARG A 151 -10.16 2.48 5.75
N ARG A 152 -10.44 1.32 5.13
CA ARG A 152 -11.79 0.99 4.65
C ARG A 152 -12.78 0.75 5.80
N ALA A 153 -12.30 0.25 6.93
CA ALA A 153 -13.12 -0.08 8.10
C ALA A 153 -13.23 1.04 9.16
N GLY A 154 -12.35 2.05 9.16
CA GLY A 154 -12.34 3.09 10.18
C GLY A 154 -11.13 4.05 10.14
N PRO A 155 -10.90 4.85 11.21
CA PRO A 155 -9.90 5.92 11.20
C PRO A 155 -8.45 5.41 11.18
N SER A 156 -7.62 6.08 10.38
CA SER A 156 -6.20 5.77 10.18
C SER A 156 -5.32 6.07 11.39
N ALA A 157 -4.11 5.48 11.44
CA ALA A 157 -3.11 5.81 12.47
C ALA A 157 -2.76 7.31 12.50
N ALA A 158 -2.69 7.95 11.33
CA ALA A 158 -2.46 9.39 11.21
C ALA A 158 -3.59 10.20 11.87
N ARG A 159 -4.86 9.85 11.62
CA ARG A 159 -6.01 10.50 12.29
C ARG A 159 -6.00 10.29 13.79
N ARG A 160 -5.66 9.08 14.26
CA ARG A 160 -5.54 8.81 15.70
C ARG A 160 -4.46 9.66 16.37
N LEU A 161 -3.35 9.93 15.67
CA LEU A 161 -2.29 10.77 16.19
C LEU A 161 -2.69 12.26 16.16
N ASP A 162 -3.35 12.69 15.09
CA ASP A 162 -3.89 14.04 14.95
C ASP A 162 -4.92 14.38 16.05
N GLU A 163 -5.86 13.46 16.31
CA GLU A 163 -6.82 13.54 17.42
C GLU A 163 -6.11 13.68 18.78
N ARG A 164 -5.06 12.88 19.02
CA ARG A 164 -4.26 12.97 20.26
C ARG A 164 -3.55 14.31 20.41
N PHE A 165 -3.03 14.87 19.31
CA PHE A 165 -2.40 16.19 19.33
C PHE A 165 -3.43 17.29 19.59
N HIS A 166 -4.60 17.22 18.95
CA HIS A 166 -5.70 18.16 19.19
C HIS A 166 -6.22 18.09 20.63
N ASP A 167 -6.37 16.89 21.19
CA ASP A 167 -6.78 16.70 22.58
C ASP A 167 -5.74 17.23 23.57
N ALA A 168 -4.45 16.99 23.31
CA ALA A 168 -3.37 17.51 24.14
C ALA A 168 -3.29 19.04 24.09
N ALA A 169 -3.53 19.64 22.93
CA ALA A 169 -3.57 21.10 22.76
C ALA A 169 -4.76 21.72 23.50
N ARG A 170 -5.96 21.12 23.40
CA ARG A 170 -7.15 21.55 24.17
C ARG A 170 -6.91 21.52 25.67
N ARG A 171 -6.37 20.41 26.19
CA ARG A 171 -6.04 20.27 27.63
C ARG A 171 -5.03 21.31 28.11
N LYS A 172 -4.06 21.71 27.27
CA LYS A 172 -3.11 22.79 27.60
C LYS A 172 -3.77 24.18 27.58
N ALA A 173 -4.72 24.43 26.67
CA ALA A 173 -5.47 25.67 26.62
C ALA A 173 -6.41 25.81 27.83
N ASP A 174 -7.08 24.73 28.22
CA ASP A 174 -7.96 24.70 29.40
C ASP A 174 -7.19 24.80 30.72
N ALA A 175 -5.91 24.43 30.73
CA ALA A 175 -5.01 24.52 31.89
C ALA A 175 -4.27 25.87 32.01
N ALA A 176 -4.45 26.80 31.07
CA ALA A 176 -3.85 28.13 31.15
C ALA A 176 -4.70 29.02 32.09
N PRO A 177 -4.17 29.50 33.23
CA PRO A 177 -4.96 30.29 34.17
C PRO A 177 -5.22 31.69 33.62
N GLY A 178 -6.48 31.97 33.32
CA GLY A 178 -6.99 33.34 33.24
C GLY A 178 -7.16 33.89 34.66
N GLY A 179 -6.41 34.93 34.99
CA GLY A 179 -6.67 35.72 36.19
C GLY A 179 -5.45 36.44 36.73
N THR A 180 -5.10 37.60 36.15
CA THR A 180 -4.47 38.65 36.94
C THR A 180 -5.60 39.41 37.64
N PRO A 181 -5.72 39.40 38.98
CA PRO A 181 -6.73 40.20 39.66
C PRO A 181 -6.43 41.67 39.43
N GLN A 182 -7.42 42.41 38.92
CA GLN A 182 -7.36 43.86 38.83
C GLN A 182 -7.34 44.43 40.26
N PRO A 183 -6.35 45.26 40.63
CA PRO A 183 -6.34 45.85 41.97
C PRO A 183 -7.56 46.76 42.14
N PRO A 184 -8.23 46.75 43.30
CA PRO A 184 -9.43 47.54 43.50
C PRO A 184 -9.10 49.03 43.42
N ALA A 185 -9.92 49.74 42.65
CA ALA A 185 -9.88 51.19 42.56
C ALA A 185 -10.20 51.82 43.93
N GLY A 186 -9.16 52.43 44.53
CA GLY A 186 -9.16 53.61 45.40
C GLY A 186 -10.14 53.74 46.57
N ARG A 187 -9.65 54.28 47.70
CA ARG A 187 -10.25 55.43 48.38
C ARG A 187 -9.36 55.97 49.50
N SER A 188 -9.23 57.30 49.47
CA SER A 188 -8.90 58.26 50.55
C SER A 188 -7.45 58.39 50.98
#